data_AF-A0A2P5AIB2-F1
#
_entry.id   AF-A0A2P5AIB2-F1
#
_cell.length_a   1.000
_cell.length_b   1.000
_cell.length_c   1.000
_cell.angle_alpha   90.00
_cell.angle_beta   90.00
_cell.angle_gamma   90.00
#
_symmetry.space_group_name_H-M   'P 1'
#
loop_
_entity.id
_entity.type
_entity.pdbx_description
1 polymer ?
#
loop_
_entity_poly.entity_id
_entity_poly.type
_entity_poly.pdbx_seq_one_letter_code
_entity_poly.pdbx_strand_id
1 'polypeptide(L)'
;MVFGISLFILLYSNQSKVALLKFTGYKIINNISDTGKAFLIILITDIFLGYHSESGWQTLLEIIVEHYGLEVDQSAITIFISLVPVIIDACVKLWLFKFLPRLSPKVANIFREMKRH
;
A
#
# COMPACT_ATOMS: atom_id res chain seq x y z
N MET A 1 -14.54 15.49 -7.02
CA MET A 1 -15.23 14.61 -8.00
C MET A 1 -14.85 14.88 -9.47
N VAL A 2 -14.94 16.12 -9.98
CA VAL A 2 -14.73 16.44 -11.42
C VAL A 2 -13.34 16.01 -11.95
N PHE A 3 -12.28 16.21 -11.18
CA PHE A 3 -10.92 15.79 -11.56
C PHE A 3 -10.77 14.27 -11.72
N GLY A 4 -11.39 13.49 -10.83
CA GLY A 4 -11.36 12.03 -10.89
C GLY A 4 -12.10 11.49 -12.12
N ILE A 5 -13.25 12.07 -12.43
CA ILE A 5 -14.05 11.71 -13.61
C ILE A 5 -13.28 12.05 -14.90
N SER A 6 -12.69 13.25 -14.96
CA SER A 6 -11.86 13.67 -16.10
C SER A 6 -10.65 12.77 -16.32
N LEU A 7 -9.94 12.42 -15.23
CA LEU A 7 -8.83 11.47 -15.28
C LEU A 7 -9.27 10.10 -15.79
N PHE A 8 -10.42 9.60 -15.32
CA PHE A 8 -10.94 8.30 -15.73
C PHE A 8 -11.32 8.27 -17.22
N ILE A 9 -11.96 9.33 -17.73
CA ILE A 9 -12.28 9.49 -19.15
C ILE A 9 -11.01 9.58 -20.00
N LEU A 10 -9.99 10.28 -19.51
CA LEU A 10 -8.70 10.42 -20.21
C LEU A 10 -7.93 9.10 -20.28
N LEU A 11 -7.92 8.33 -19.19
CA LEU A 11 -7.35 6.98 -19.16
C LEU A 11 -8.12 6.03 -20.06
N TYR A 12 -9.46 6.10 -20.05
CA TYR A 12 -10.32 5.26 -20.89
C TYR A 12 -10.15 5.57 -22.38
N SER A 13 -9.96 6.84 -22.75
CA SER A 13 -9.76 7.26 -24.15
C SER A 13 -8.37 6.90 -24.68
N ASN A 14 -7.36 6.76 -23.81
CA ASN A 14 -5.95 6.52 -24.19
C ASN A 14 -5.49 5.07 -23.94
N GLN A 15 -6.33 4.08 -24.24
CA GLN A 15 -6.05 2.65 -23.96
C GLN A 15 -4.67 2.18 -24.44
N SER A 16 -4.22 2.60 -25.63
CA SER A 16 -2.91 2.19 -26.17
C SER A 16 -1.74 2.69 -25.34
N LYS A 17 -1.81 3.93 -24.83
CA LYS A 17 -0.77 4.50 -23.95
C LYS A 17 -0.80 3.85 -22.58
N VAL A 18 -2.00 3.55 -22.07
CA VAL A 18 -2.18 2.81 -20.81
C VAL A 18 -1.62 1.38 -20.94
N ALA A 19 -1.83 0.71 -22.07
CA ALA A 19 -1.27 -0.61 -22.34
C ALA A 19 0.27 -0.58 -22.39
N LEU A 20 0.87 0.44 -23.04
CA LEU A 20 2.31 0.63 -23.06
C LEU A 20 2.89 0.90 -21.66
N LEU A 21 2.19 1.71 -20.85
CA LEU A 21 2.58 1.96 -19.46
C LEU A 21 2.53 0.68 -18.63
N LYS A 22 1.45 -0.12 -18.76
CA LYS A 22 1.31 -1.42 -18.10
C LYS A 22 2.44 -2.37 -18.49
N PHE A 23 2.72 -2.49 -19.78
CA PHE A 23 3.80 -3.33 -20.29
C PHE A 23 5.16 -2.89 -19.75
N THR A 24 5.43 -1.59 -19.76
CA THR A 24 6.69 -1.02 -19.27
C THR A 24 6.86 -1.25 -17.78
N GLY A 25 5.80 -0.99 -16.98
CA GLY A 25 5.80 -1.27 -15.55
C GLY A 25 6.03 -2.75 -15.25
N TYR A 26 5.34 -3.64 -15.96
CA TYR A 26 5.52 -5.09 -15.81
C TYR A 26 6.94 -5.53 -16.14
N LYS A 27 7.53 -4.99 -17.21
CA LYS A 27 8.92 -5.27 -17.61
C LYS A 27 9.91 -4.78 -16.56
N ILE A 28 9.71 -3.58 -16.01
CA ILE A 28 10.55 -3.03 -14.94
C ILE A 28 10.48 -3.93 -13.71
N ILE A 29 9.28 -4.23 -13.22
CA ILE A 29 9.06 -5.03 -12.01
C ILE A 29 9.66 -6.43 -12.17
N ASN A 30 9.48 -7.08 -13.32
CA ASN A 30 10.02 -8.43 -13.53
C ASN A 30 11.53 -8.50 -13.68
N ASN A 31 12.16 -7.40 -14.11
CA ASN A 31 13.62 -7.33 -14.23
C ASN A 31 14.30 -7.10 -12.86
N ILE A 32 13.53 -6.80 -11.81
CA ILE A 32 14.05 -6.72 -10.44
C ILE A 32 14.23 -8.14 -9.89
N SER A 33 15.30 -8.36 -9.12
CA SER A 33 15.53 -9.62 -8.41
C SER A 33 14.41 -9.92 -7.41
N ASP A 34 14.17 -11.20 -7.09
CA ASP A 34 13.12 -11.56 -6.11
C ASP A 34 13.36 -10.92 -4.74
N THR A 35 14.63 -10.72 -4.37
CA THR A 35 15.03 -9.94 -3.19
C THR A 35 14.66 -8.46 -3.31
N GLY A 36 14.92 -7.83 -4.46
CA GLY A 36 14.57 -6.44 -4.69
C GLY A 36 13.05 -6.22 -4.70
N LYS A 37 12.28 -7.17 -5.26
CA LYS A 37 10.82 -7.15 -5.18
C LYS A 37 10.34 -7.24 -3.74
N ALA A 38 10.90 -8.17 -2.95
CA ALA A 38 10.57 -8.31 -1.53
C ALA A 38 10.88 -7.02 -0.73
N PHE A 39 12.06 -6.42 -0.96
CA PHE A 39 12.44 -5.16 -0.33
C PHE A 39 11.50 -4.01 -0.70
N LEU A 40 11.16 -3.87 -1.99
CA LEU A 40 10.26 -2.82 -2.47
C LEU A 40 8.85 -2.98 -1.87
N ILE A 41 8.36 -4.22 -1.73
CA ILE A 41 7.09 -4.49 -1.04
C ILE A 41 7.15 -4.02 0.41
N ILE A 42 8.18 -4.40 1.17
CA ILE A 42 8.35 -4.00 2.57
C ILE A 42 8.39 -2.48 2.70
N LEU A 43 9.19 -1.82 1.87
CA LEU A 43 9.36 -0.36 1.88
C LEU A 43 8.05 0.37 1.60
N ILE A 44 7.32 -0.06 0.57
CA ILE A 44 6.00 0.52 0.24
C ILE A 44 5.04 0.31 1.40
N THR A 45 4.93 -0.91 1.94
CA THR A 45 4.01 -1.18 3.04
C THR A 45 4.31 -0.35 4.28
N ASP A 46 5.59 -0.14 4.60
CA ASP A 46 6.00 0.65 5.77
C ASP A 46 5.67 2.15 5.62
N ILE A 47 5.83 2.70 4.41
CA ILE A 47 5.49 4.11 4.11
C ILE A 47 3.98 4.35 4.14
N PHE A 48 3.18 3.45 3.57
CA PHE A 48 1.73 3.67 3.39
C PHE A 48 0.88 3.20 4.56
N LEU A 49 1.26 2.11 5.22
CA LEU A 49 0.48 1.53 6.32
C LEU A 49 1.01 1.94 7.69
N GLY A 50 2.25 2.44 7.75
CA GLY A 50 2.84 2.92 8.98
C GLY A 50 2.10 4.12 9.57
N TYR A 51 2.24 4.27 10.89
CA TYR A 51 1.63 5.34 11.69
C TYR A 51 2.02 6.76 11.23
N HIS A 52 3.04 6.91 10.38
CA HIS A 52 3.42 8.20 9.79
C HIS A 52 2.38 8.78 8.81
N SER A 53 1.31 8.03 8.52
CA SER A 53 0.24 8.42 7.60
C SER A 53 -1.05 8.88 8.29
N GLU A 54 -1.01 9.29 9.57
CA GLU A 54 -2.21 9.74 10.33
C GLU A 54 -3.10 10.70 9.54
N SER A 55 -2.50 11.72 8.91
CA SER A 55 -3.21 12.70 8.08
C SER A 55 -3.85 12.10 6.84
N GLY A 56 -3.23 11.07 6.26
CA GLY A 56 -3.79 10.31 5.13
C GLY A 56 -5.00 9.48 5.55
N TRP A 57 -4.94 8.82 6.71
CA TRP A 57 -6.06 8.07 7.28
C TRP A 57 -7.20 8.98 7.71
N GLN A 58 -6.89 10.15 8.27
CA GLN A 58 -7.87 11.18 8.60
C GLN A 58 -8.60 11.66 7.33
N THR A 59 -7.85 12.07 6.31
CA THR A 59 -8.44 12.54 5.04
C THR A 59 -9.31 11.45 4.40
N LEU A 60 -8.85 10.18 4.42
CA LEU A 60 -9.60 9.06 3.88
C LEU A 60 -10.92 8.84 4.64
N LEU A 61 -10.89 8.92 5.97
CA LEU A 61 -12.10 8.84 6.78
C LEU A 61 -13.05 10.01 6.53
N GLU A 62 -12.54 11.25 6.51
CA GLU A 62 -13.35 12.44 6.26
C GLU A 62 -14.08 12.34 4.92
N ILE A 63 -13.38 11.90 3.86
CA ILE A 63 -13.99 11.67 2.54
C ILE A 63 -15.10 10.62 2.60
N ILE A 64 -14.90 9.51 3.32
CA ILE A 64 -15.90 8.45 3.44
C ILE A 64 -17.12 8.96 4.21
N VAL A 65 -16.89 9.59 5.36
CA VAL A 65 -17.92 10.10 6.25
C VAL A 65 -18.76 11.17 5.55
N GLU A 66 -18.11 12.11 4.86
CA GLU A 66 -18.77 13.14 4.05
C GLU A 66 -19.56 12.52 2.89
N HIS A 67 -19.02 11.51 2.22
CA HIS A 67 -19.70 10.82 1.11
C HIS A 67 -21.01 10.15 1.56
N TYR A 68 -21.05 9.61 2.78
CA TYR A 68 -22.24 8.98 3.36
C TYR A 68 -23.11 9.94 4.19
N GLY A 69 -22.70 11.20 4.34
CA GLY A 69 -23.42 12.20 5.14
C GLY A 69 -23.52 11.85 6.63
N LEU A 70 -22.54 11.11 7.16
CA LEU A 70 -22.52 10.68 8.56
C LEU A 70 -21.92 11.79 9.43
N GLU A 71 -22.52 12.08 10.57
CA GLU A 71 -21.91 12.93 11.60
C GLU A 71 -21.11 12.03 12.55
N VAL A 72 -19.79 12.05 12.43
CA VAL A 72 -18.88 11.25 13.26
C VAL A 72 -18.18 12.15 14.27
N ASP A 73 -18.24 11.74 15.55
CA ASP A 73 -17.54 12.43 16.62
C ASP A 73 -16.02 12.39 16.45
N GLN A 74 -15.32 13.48 16.81
CA GLN A 74 -13.86 13.54 16.68
C GLN A 74 -13.16 12.44 17.48
N SER A 75 -13.71 12.02 18.62
CA SER A 75 -13.13 10.93 19.43
C SER A 75 -13.13 9.61 18.66
N ALA A 76 -14.18 9.34 17.87
CA ALA A 76 -14.25 8.13 17.05
C ALA A 76 -13.22 8.16 15.90
N ILE A 77 -13.00 9.33 15.30
CA ILE A 77 -11.96 9.54 14.28
C ILE A 77 -10.56 9.30 14.89
N THR A 78 -10.28 9.85 16.07
CA THR A 78 -9.00 9.65 16.76
C THR A 78 -8.78 8.19 17.13
N ILE A 79 -9.80 7.49 17.64
CA ILE A 79 -9.71 6.05 17.95
C ILE A 79 -9.45 5.23 16.68
N PHE A 80 -10.08 5.57 15.57
CA PHE A 80 -9.86 4.87 14.31
C PHE A 80 -8.42 5.05 13.82
N ILE A 81 -7.94 6.30 13.71
CA ILE A 81 -6.60 6.62 13.19
C ILE A 81 -5.52 6.02 14.08
N SER A 82 -5.75 5.93 15.39
CA SER A 82 -4.78 5.35 16.32
C SER A 82 -4.75 3.81 16.30
N LEU A 83 -5.88 3.14 16.04
CA LEU A 83 -5.99 1.69 16.17
C LEU A 83 -5.89 0.96 14.82
N VAL A 84 -6.67 1.39 13.84
CA VAL A 84 -6.87 0.63 12.60
C VAL A 84 -5.60 0.58 11.74
N PRO A 85 -4.90 1.70 11.47
CA PRO A 85 -3.64 1.68 10.73
C PRO A 85 -2.60 0.77 11.37
N VAL A 86 -2.47 0.84 12.71
CA VAL A 86 -1.50 0.02 13.47
C VAL A 86 -1.79 -1.47 13.33
N ILE A 87 -3.06 -1.86 13.46
CA ILE A 87 -3.46 -3.27 13.31
C ILE A 87 -3.20 -3.74 11.88
N ILE A 88 -3.57 -2.94 10.87
CA ILE A 88 -3.35 -3.30 9.46
C ILE A 88 -1.85 -3.44 9.18
N ASP A 89 -1.02 -2.50 9.64
CA ASP A 89 0.44 -2.55 9.50
C ASP A 89 1.01 -3.83 10.11
N ALA A 90 0.61 -4.18 11.34
CA ALA A 90 1.04 -5.40 12.00
C ALA A 90 0.60 -6.67 11.23
N CYS A 91 -0.66 -6.74 10.80
CA CYS A 91 -1.17 -7.86 10.01
C CYS A 91 -0.42 -8.03 8.69
N VAL A 92 -0.17 -6.94 7.97
CA VAL A 92 0.57 -6.96 6.70
C VAL A 92 2.02 -7.36 6.93
N LYS A 93 2.70 -6.80 7.94
CA LYS A 93 4.06 -7.22 8.30
C LYS A 93 4.13 -8.70 8.63
N LEU A 94 3.23 -9.22 9.48
CA LEU A 94 3.17 -10.65 9.81
C LEU A 94 2.95 -11.53 8.57
N TRP A 95 2.08 -11.11 7.67
CA TRP A 95 1.87 -11.79 6.40
C TRP A 95 3.13 -11.77 5.54
N LEU A 96 3.79 -10.62 5.39
CA LEU A 96 5.03 -10.49 4.62
C LEU A 96 6.15 -11.38 5.18
N PHE A 97 6.36 -11.40 6.50
CA PHE A 97 7.35 -12.29 7.14
C PHE A 97 7.06 -13.77 6.91
N LYS A 98 5.78 -14.16 6.74
CA LYS A 98 5.39 -15.55 6.47
C LYS A 98 5.51 -15.91 4.99
N PHE A 99 5.21 -14.98 4.07
CA PHE A 99 5.08 -15.26 2.65
C PHE A 99 6.35 -14.92 1.85
N LEU A 100 7.03 -13.80 2.12
CA LEU A 100 8.23 -13.40 1.37
C LEU A 100 9.37 -14.44 1.41
N PRO A 101 9.70 -15.09 2.54
CA PRO A 101 10.72 -16.15 2.57
C PRO A 101 10.38 -17.37 1.69
N ARG A 102 9.11 -17.58 1.35
CA ARG A 102 8.66 -18.71 0.50
C ARG A 102 8.88 -18.44 -0.99
N LEU A 103 9.12 -17.18 -1.38
CA LEU A 103 9.28 -16.80 -2.77
C LEU A 103 10.67 -17.16 -3.33
N SER A 104 11.71 -17.12 -2.49
CA SER A 104 13.08 -17.44 -2.93
C SER A 104 13.99 -17.79 -1.75
N PRO A 105 14.92 -18.77 -1.89
CA PRO A 105 15.91 -19.10 -0.87
C PRO A 105 16.78 -17.90 -0.46
N LYS A 106 17.04 -16.97 -1.37
CA LYS A 106 17.80 -15.73 -1.09
C LYS A 106 17.05 -14.81 -0.13
N VAL A 107 15.73 -14.67 -0.32
CA VAL A 107 14.88 -13.88 0.58
C VAL A 107 14.81 -14.53 1.95
N ALA A 108 14.66 -15.86 2.01
CA ALA A 108 14.68 -16.60 3.27
C ALA A 108 15.98 -16.41 4.06
N ASN A 109 17.14 -16.40 3.39
CA ASN A 109 18.43 -16.17 4.04
C ASN A 109 18.54 -14.78 4.65
N ILE A 110 18.05 -13.74 3.97
CA ILE A 110 18.05 -12.36 4.48
C ILE A 110 17.21 -12.25 5.75
N PHE A 111 15.98 -12.77 5.74
CA PHE A 111 15.14 -12.78 6.94
C PHE A 111 15.77 -13.60 8.08
N ARG A 112 16.50 -14.67 7.77
CA ARG A 112 17.21 -15.47 8.76
C ARG A 112 18.38 -14.72 9.38
N GLU A 113 19.13 -13.94 8.61
CA GLU A 113 20.19 -13.07 9.16
C GLU A 113 19.60 -11.92 9.99
N MET A 114 18.52 -11.29 9.53
CA MET A 114 17.83 -10.25 10.29
C MET A 114 17.28 -10.74 11.63
N LYS A 115 16.83 -12.00 11.72
CA LYS A 115 16.34 -12.60 12.98
C LYS A 115 17.47 -13.04 13.92
N ARG A 116 18.70 -13.15 13.42
CA ARG A 116 19.86 -13.62 14.20
C ARG A 116 20.53 -12.49 15.00
N HIS A 117 20.21 -11.24 14.67
CA HIS A 117 20.55 -10.03 15.40
C HIS A 117 19.36 -9.55 16.23
#